data_AF-A0A197JDL2-F1
#
_entry.id   AF-A0A197JDL2-F1
#
_cell.length_a   1.000
_cell.length_b   1.000
_cell.length_c   1.000
_cell.angle_alpha   90.00
_cell.angle_beta   90.00
_cell.angle_gamma   90.00
#
_symmetry.space_group_name_H-M   'P 1'
#
loop_
_entity.id
_entity.type
_entity.pdbx_description
1 polymer ?
#
loop_
_entity_poly.entity_id
_entity_poly.type
_entity_poly.pdbx_seq_one_letter_code
_entity_poly.pdbx_strand_id
1 'polypeptide(L)'
;MMQIASVVVLATLLATVLGVPGEITFFEKPNQMGSTWVYRPPGYNDAPSPLKHNAYSFETTADITVYAISIQTGGSCLYNEIRPNDYDNNWTWATKFDGVSDSKMDCEPA
;
A
#
# COMPACT_ATOMS: atom_id res chain seq x y z
N MET A 1 -46.12 -36.88 10.92
CA MET A 1 -44.70 -36.56 10.62
C MET A 1 -44.56 -36.37 9.13
N MET A 2 -44.37 -35.15 8.64
CA MET A 2 -43.74 -34.87 7.33
C MET A 2 -43.28 -33.40 7.32
N GLN A 3 -41.97 -33.19 7.26
CA GLN A 3 -41.31 -31.87 7.17
C GLN A 3 -41.50 -31.29 5.77
N ILE A 4 -41.68 -29.97 5.67
CA ILE A 4 -41.58 -29.24 4.40
C ILE A 4 -40.41 -28.26 4.53
N ALA A 5 -39.53 -28.35 3.54
CA ALA A 5 -38.17 -27.84 3.54
C ALA A 5 -38.07 -26.31 3.50
N SER A 6 -37.12 -25.76 4.26
CA SER A 6 -36.70 -24.37 4.18
C SER A 6 -35.96 -24.11 2.88
N VAL A 7 -36.50 -23.25 2.03
CA VAL A 7 -35.80 -22.72 0.85
C VAL A 7 -34.83 -21.65 1.32
N VAL A 8 -33.55 -21.98 1.38
CA VAL A 8 -32.48 -20.99 1.58
C VAL A 8 -32.26 -20.29 0.25
N VAL A 9 -32.75 -19.07 0.12
CA VAL A 9 -32.42 -18.19 -1.01
C VAL A 9 -30.97 -17.75 -0.85
N LEU A 10 -30.06 -18.39 -1.59
CA LEU A 10 -28.68 -17.90 -1.74
C LEU A 10 -28.75 -16.58 -2.52
N ALA A 11 -28.52 -15.46 -1.82
CA ALA A 11 -28.22 -14.20 -2.46
C ALA A 11 -26.78 -14.28 -3.03
N THR A 12 -26.68 -14.49 -4.33
CA THR A 12 -25.41 -14.37 -5.07
C THR A 12 -24.98 -12.91 -5.03
N LEU A 13 -23.98 -12.57 -4.21
CA LEU A 13 -23.26 -11.30 -4.34
C LEU A 13 -22.51 -11.31 -5.68
N LEU A 14 -23.02 -10.58 -6.66
CA LEU A 14 -22.21 -10.10 -7.78
C LEU A 14 -21.24 -9.06 -7.20
N ALA A 15 -20.10 -9.52 -6.69
CA ALA A 15 -18.97 -8.64 -6.48
C ALA A 15 -18.53 -8.15 -7.87
N THR A 16 -18.89 -6.92 -8.23
CA THR A 16 -18.20 -6.23 -9.31
C THR A 16 -16.73 -6.19 -8.92
N VAL A 17 -15.90 -6.98 -9.59
CA VAL A 17 -14.45 -6.83 -9.54
C VAL A 17 -14.14 -5.53 -10.31
N LEU A 18 -14.44 -4.39 -9.68
CA LEU A 18 -13.57 -3.23 -9.86
C LEU A 18 -12.23 -3.75 -9.35
N GLY A 19 -11.30 -4.02 -10.27
CA GLY A 19 -10.02 -4.65 -9.95
C GLY A 19 -9.46 -4.02 -8.69
N VAL A 20 -9.23 -4.84 -7.66
CA VAL A 20 -8.50 -4.35 -6.48
C VAL A 20 -7.18 -3.85 -7.05
N PRO A 21 -6.75 -2.60 -6.78
CA PRO A 21 -5.60 -1.98 -7.45
C PRO A 21 -4.23 -2.63 -7.17
N GLY A 22 -4.21 -3.90 -6.74
CA GLY A 22 -3.10 -4.63 -6.15
C GLY A 22 -2.68 -4.06 -4.79
N GLU A 23 -1.51 -4.49 -4.35
CA GLU A 23 -0.92 -4.07 -3.08
C GLU A 23 0.59 -3.81 -3.23
N ILE A 24 1.11 -2.98 -2.32
CA ILE A 24 2.55 -2.76 -2.17
C ILE A 24 2.98 -3.28 -0.81
N THR A 25 4.01 -4.12 -0.79
CA THR A 25 4.61 -4.64 0.44
C THR A 25 5.93 -3.95 0.68
N PHE A 26 6.08 -3.33 1.85
CA PHE A 26 7.30 -2.71 2.33
C PHE A 26 7.96 -3.61 3.38
N PHE A 27 9.30 -3.61 3.39
CA PHE A 27 10.10 -4.46 4.24
C PHE A 27 11.14 -3.64 5.02
N GLU A 28 11.31 -3.97 6.29
CA GLU A 28 12.20 -3.27 7.23
C GLU A 28 13.69 -3.40 6.87
N LYS A 29 14.05 -4.33 6.00
CA LYS A 29 15.46 -4.58 5.61
C LYS A 29 15.59 -4.71 4.10
N PRO A 30 16.81 -4.56 3.56
CA PRO A 30 17.08 -4.87 2.16
C PRO A 30 16.70 -6.31 1.78
N ASN A 31 16.43 -6.54 0.50
CA ASN A 31 16.09 -7.83 -0.12
C ASN A 31 14.84 -8.50 0.46
N GLN A 32 13.79 -7.71 0.71
CA GLN A 32 12.47 -8.17 1.15
C GLN A 32 12.52 -8.96 2.48
N MET A 33 13.31 -8.46 3.44
CA MET A 33 13.53 -9.10 4.74
C MET A 33 13.00 -8.27 5.91
N GLY A 34 12.80 -8.92 7.06
CA GLY A 34 12.41 -8.27 8.31
C GLY A 34 10.90 -8.09 8.45
N SER A 35 10.50 -7.12 9.26
CA SER A 35 9.08 -6.79 9.46
C SER A 35 8.46 -6.26 8.16
N THR A 36 7.18 -6.53 7.95
CA THR A 36 6.46 -6.13 6.75
C THR A 36 5.27 -5.23 7.04
N TRP A 37 4.97 -4.38 6.07
CA TRP A 37 3.73 -3.63 6.02
C TRP A 37 3.16 -3.65 4.61
N VAL A 38 1.86 -3.96 4.49
CA VAL A 38 1.15 -4.01 3.21
C VAL A 38 0.23 -2.80 3.11
N TYR A 39 0.47 -1.98 2.10
CA TYR A 39 -0.41 -0.88 1.72
C TYR A 39 -1.37 -1.33 0.61
N ARG A 40 -2.64 -0.97 0.76
CA ARG A 40 -3.69 -1.19 -0.23
C ARG A 40 -4.36 0.15 -0.54
N PRO A 41 -4.29 0.66 -1.79
CA PRO A 41 -5.04 1.84 -2.20
C PRO A 41 -6.55 1.69 -1.95
N PRO A 42 -7.32 2.78 -1.77
CA PRO A 42 -6.91 4.18 -1.95
C PRO A 42 -6.55 4.90 -0.64
N GLY A 43 -6.14 6.16 -0.77
CA GLY A 43 -5.92 7.11 0.33
C GLY A 43 -4.51 7.06 0.93
N TYR A 44 -4.18 8.06 1.74
CA TYR A 44 -2.93 8.07 2.51
C TYR A 44 -3.03 7.13 3.72
N ASN A 45 -1.98 6.35 3.97
CA ASN A 45 -1.76 5.67 5.25
C ASN A 45 -0.33 5.91 5.73
N ASP A 46 -0.21 6.26 7.01
CA ASP A 46 1.07 6.29 7.71
C ASP A 46 1.67 4.87 7.79
N ALA A 47 2.97 4.78 7.51
CA ALA A 47 3.73 3.57 7.76
C ALA A 47 3.76 3.30 9.28
N PRO A 48 3.43 2.08 9.73
CA PRO A 48 3.52 1.74 11.14
C PRO A 48 4.98 1.59 11.57
N SER A 49 5.23 1.62 12.88
CA SER A 49 6.49 1.10 13.42
C SER A 49 6.57 -0.42 13.19
N PRO A 50 7.73 -0.98 12.78
CA PRO A 50 9.03 -0.31 12.66
C PRO A 50 9.32 0.34 11.30
N LEU A 51 8.44 0.22 10.31
CA LEU A 51 8.68 0.62 8.92
C LEU A 51 8.81 2.13 8.70
N LYS A 52 8.22 2.96 9.56
CA LYS A 52 8.38 4.41 9.51
C LYS A 52 9.86 4.79 9.60
N HIS A 53 10.38 5.46 8.58
CA HIS A 53 11.80 5.77 8.35
C HIS A 53 12.75 4.55 8.26
N ASN A 54 12.22 3.33 8.03
CA ASN A 54 13.03 2.10 7.96
C ASN A 54 12.55 1.10 6.89
N ALA A 55 11.78 1.52 5.88
CA ALA A 55 11.39 0.63 4.78
C ALA A 55 12.52 0.54 3.73
N TYR A 56 13.43 -0.43 3.86
CA TYR A 56 14.63 -0.55 3.01
C TYR A 56 14.44 -1.37 1.73
N SER A 57 13.30 -2.03 1.55
CA SER A 57 12.93 -2.61 0.26
C SER A 57 11.40 -2.67 0.10
N PHE A 58 10.95 -2.78 -1.13
CA PHE A 58 9.53 -2.98 -1.44
C PHE A 58 9.35 -3.85 -2.70
N GLU A 59 8.15 -4.38 -2.85
CA GLU A 59 7.65 -4.97 -4.09
C GLU A 59 6.19 -4.54 -4.29
N THR A 60 5.79 -4.34 -5.55
CA THR A 60 4.41 -4.00 -5.88
C THR A 60 3.77 -5.02 -6.82
N THR A 61 2.52 -5.34 -6.52
CA THR A 61 1.58 -5.99 -7.44
C THR A 61 0.51 -5.01 -7.92
N ALA A 62 0.61 -3.74 -7.52
CA ALA A 62 -0.33 -2.71 -7.88
C ALA A 62 -0.27 -2.38 -9.37
N ASP A 63 -1.44 -2.14 -9.96
CA ASP A 63 -1.60 -1.75 -11.37
C ASP A 63 -1.66 -0.23 -11.56
N ILE A 64 -1.60 0.53 -10.46
CA ILE A 64 -1.54 1.99 -10.41
C ILE A 64 -0.20 2.47 -9.87
N THR A 65 0.15 3.72 -10.21
CA THR A 65 1.24 4.43 -9.55
C THR A 65 0.80 4.89 -8.17
N VAL A 66 1.64 4.66 -7.16
CA VAL A 66 1.49 5.23 -5.82
C VAL A 66 2.68 6.12 -5.49
N TYR A 67 2.59 6.84 -4.39
CA TYR A 67 3.57 7.82 -3.95
C TYR A 67 3.98 7.52 -2.52
N ALA A 68 5.26 7.22 -2.32
CA ALA A 68 5.86 7.26 -1.01
C ALA A 68 5.96 8.71 -0.55
N ILE A 69 5.49 9.00 0.66
CA ILE A 69 5.40 10.35 1.21
C ILE A 69 6.41 10.51 2.33
N SER A 70 7.03 11.69 2.39
CA SER A 70 7.89 12.15 3.49
C SER A 70 7.38 13.49 4.00
N ILE A 71 6.87 13.52 5.22
CA ILE A 71 6.35 14.71 5.87
C ILE A 71 7.52 15.47 6.51
N GLN A 72 7.73 16.71 6.08
CA GLN A 72 8.82 17.54 6.58
C GLN A 72 8.40 18.31 7.83
N THR A 73 9.39 18.66 8.65
CA THR A 73 9.17 19.64 9.72
C THR A 73 8.76 20.98 9.11
N GLY A 74 7.63 21.54 9.55
CA GLY A 74 7.08 22.79 9.00
C GLY A 74 5.93 22.61 8.02
N GLY A 75 5.47 21.38 7.78
CA GLY A 75 4.21 21.10 7.09
C GLY A 75 4.31 20.94 5.57
N SER A 76 5.49 21.09 4.98
CA SER A 76 5.73 20.65 3.59
C SER A 76 5.91 19.13 3.52
N CYS A 77 5.81 18.56 2.33
CA CYS A 77 6.07 17.14 2.12
C CYS A 77 6.74 16.88 0.77
N LEU A 78 7.45 15.76 0.70
CA LEU A 78 8.09 15.25 -0.51
C LEU A 78 7.41 13.96 -0.95
N TYR A 79 7.40 13.68 -2.25
CA TYR A 79 6.98 12.38 -2.79
C TYR A 79 8.07 11.70 -3.62
N ASN A 80 8.10 10.37 -3.55
CA ASN A 80 8.80 9.50 -4.51
C ASN A 80 7.79 8.57 -5.20
N GLU A 81 7.85 8.50 -6.52
CA GLU A 81 6.95 7.68 -7.34
C GLU A 81 7.32 6.19 -7.21
N ILE A 82 6.30 5.33 -7.03
CA ILE A 82 6.41 3.87 -7.13
C ILE A 82 5.47 3.42 -8.23
N ARG A 83 6.02 2.91 -9.32
CA ARG A 83 5.27 2.56 -10.53
C ARG A 83 4.64 1.18 -10.43
N PRO A 84 3.65 0.86 -11.29
CA PRO A 84 3.14 -0.50 -11.42
C PRO A 84 4.27 -1.52 -11.68
N ASN A 85 4.22 -2.66 -11.00
CA ASN A 85 5.22 -3.75 -11.09
C ASN A 85 6.67 -3.39 -10.73
N ASP A 86 6.88 -2.24 -10.10
CA ASP A 86 8.19 -1.82 -9.58
C ASP A 86 8.62 -2.65 -8.35
N TYR A 87 9.92 -2.71 -8.11
CA TYR A 87 10.48 -3.29 -6.90
C TYR A 87 11.88 -2.70 -6.68
N ASP A 88 12.28 -2.59 -5.41
CA ASP A 88 13.64 -2.18 -5.08
C ASP A 88 14.13 -2.99 -3.88
N ASN A 89 15.26 -3.68 -4.08
CA ASN A 89 15.89 -4.53 -3.07
C ASN A 89 16.70 -3.73 -2.05
N ASN A 90 17.06 -2.48 -2.34
CA ASN A 90 17.85 -1.62 -1.46
C ASN A 90 17.45 -0.16 -1.63
N TRP A 91 16.19 0.12 -1.31
CA TRP A 91 15.53 1.38 -1.61
C TRP A 91 16.13 2.52 -0.81
N THR A 92 16.72 3.47 -1.53
CA THR A 92 17.49 4.57 -0.93
C THR A 92 16.64 5.62 -0.21
N TRP A 93 15.31 5.58 -0.39
CA TRP A 93 14.37 6.51 0.21
C TRP A 93 13.89 6.10 1.61
N ALA A 94 14.33 4.93 2.10
CA ALA A 94 13.88 4.30 3.34
C ALA A 94 13.79 5.25 4.55
N THR A 95 14.81 6.08 4.75
CA THR A 95 14.94 6.96 5.92
C THR A 95 14.02 8.17 5.89
N LYS A 96 13.38 8.45 4.75
CA LYS A 96 12.40 9.52 4.57
C LYS A 96 10.95 9.03 4.64
N PHE A 97 10.74 7.71 4.62
CA PHE A 97 9.44 7.10 4.43
C PHE A 97 8.49 7.29 5.63
N ASP A 98 7.47 8.13 5.47
CA ASP A 98 6.41 8.34 6.46
C ASP A 98 5.17 7.51 6.19
N GLY A 99 4.87 7.24 4.92
CA GLY A 99 3.65 6.55 4.49
C GLY A 99 3.51 6.51 2.97
N VAL A 100 2.35 6.08 2.50
CA VAL A 100 2.03 5.94 1.07
C VAL A 100 0.65 6.51 0.77
N SER A 101 0.51 7.15 -0.38
CA SER A 101 -0.77 7.57 -0.95
C SER A 101 -0.87 7.17 -2.42
N ASP A 102 -2.09 6.98 -2.90
CA ASP A 102 -2.46 6.88 -4.31
C ASP A 102 -2.51 8.25 -5.03
N SER A 103 -2.22 9.34 -4.33
CA SER A 103 -2.10 10.70 -4.88
C SER A 103 -0.81 11.37 -4.40
N LYS A 104 -0.42 12.46 -5.06
CA LYS A 104 0.76 13.25 -4.64
C LYS A 104 0.54 14.06 -3.35
N MET A 105 -0.71 14.19 -2.88
CA MET A 105 -1.09 15.00 -1.71
C MET A 105 -0.57 16.45 -1.73
N ASP A 106 -0.42 17.06 -2.92
CA ASP A 106 0.23 18.36 -3.12
C ASP A 106 1.67 18.44 -2.58
N CYS A 107 2.34 17.30 -2.37
CA CYS A 107 3.75 17.23 -2.04
C CYS A 107 4.64 17.59 -3.24
N GLU A 108 5.85 18.04 -2.95
CA GLU A 108 6.87 18.34 -3.96
C GLU A 108 7.60 17.05 -4.39
N PRO A 109 8.11 16.97 -5.64
CA PRO A 109 8.98 15.87 -6.03
C PRO A 109 10.28 15.89 -5.21
N ALA A 110 10.74 14.71 -4.77
CA ALA A 110 11.96 14.53 -3.99
C ALA A 110 13.27 14.60 -4.81
#